data_AF-A0A528D7R7-F1
#
_entry.id   AF-A0A528D7R7-F1
#
_cell.length_a   1.000
_cell.length_b   1.000
_cell.length_c   1.000
_cell.angle_alpha   90.00
_cell.angle_beta   90.00
_cell.angle_gamma   90.00
#
_symmetry.space_group_name_H-M   'P 1'
#
loop_
_entity.id
_entity.type
_entity.pdbx_description
1 polymer ?
#
loop_
_entity_poly.entity_id
_entity_poly.type
_entity_poly.pdbx_seq_one_letter_code
_entity_poly.pdbx_strand_id
1 'polypeptide(L)' 'IVIAWTLAQPGITFALCGARSAAQARDNARAGEISLSAAELTAIDAAVAGHLVAIDA' A
#
# COMPACT_ATOMS: atom_id res chain seq x y z
N ILE A 1 -3.57 4.62 -1.56
CA ILE A 1 -3.79 3.68 -0.42
C ILE A 1 -2.79 2.54 -0.41
N VAL A 2 -2.66 1.74 -1.48
CA VAL A 2 -1.77 0.56 -1.49
C VAL A 2 -0.31 0.91 -1.22
N ILE A 3 0.24 1.95 -1.87
CA ILE A 3 1.61 2.41 -1.62
C ILE A 3 1.83 2.78 -0.13
N ALA A 4 0.86 3.47 0.49
CA ALA A 4 0.93 3.84 1.89
C ALA A 4 0.91 2.61 2.82
N TRP A 5 0.02 1.65 2.54
CA TRP A 5 -0.03 0.39 3.28
C TRP A 5 1.27 -0.41 3.12
N THR A 6 1.84 -0.46 1.91
CA THR A 6 3.13 -1.12 1.65
C THR A 6 4.25 -0.48 2.46
N LEU A 7 4.33 0.85 2.50
CA LEU A 7 5.33 1.56 3.30
C LEU A 7 5.13 1.40 4.82
N ALA A 8 3.92 1.07 5.27
CA ALA A 8 3.63 0.82 6.68
C ALA A 8 4.03 -0.61 7.14
N GLN A 9 4.38 -1.52 6.21
CA GLN A 9 4.75 -2.88 6.57
C GLN A 9 6.15 -2.95 7.21
N PRO A 10 6.35 -3.82 8.22
CA PRO A 10 7.65 -4.01 8.84
C PRO A 10 8.75 -4.37 7.83
N GLY A 11 9.89 -3.68 7.91
CA GLY A 11 11.07 -3.96 7.08
C GLY A 11 11.06 -3.29 5.69
N ILE A 12 9.97 -2.64 5.29
CA ILE A 12 9.93 -1.84 4.05
C ILE A 12 10.37 -0.41 4.36
N THR A 13 11.37 0.08 3.64
CA THR A 13 11.93 1.44 3.82
C THR A 13 11.67 2.36 2.64
N PHE A 14 11.30 1.82 1.48
CA PHE A 14 10.93 2.58 0.29
C PHE A 14 9.98 1.77 -0.60
N ALA A 15 9.22 2.46 -1.45
CA ALA A 15 8.36 1.87 -2.47
C ALA A 15 8.75 2.39 -3.85
N LEU A 16 9.29 1.52 -4.70
CA LEU A 16 9.62 1.85 -6.09
C LEU A 16 8.37 1.72 -6.96
N CYS A 17 7.76 2.85 -7.30
CA CYS A 17 6.48 2.87 -8.01
C CYS A 17 6.67 3.17 -9.50
N GLY A 18 6.12 2.33 -10.37
CA GLY A 18 6.03 2.62 -11.81
C GLY A 18 4.98 3.71 -12.10
N ALA A 19 5.24 4.56 -13.10
CA ALA A 19 4.30 5.56 -13.58
C ALA A 19 4.44 5.74 -15.10
N ARG A 20 3.31 5.87 -15.81
CA ARG A 20 3.25 6.14 -17.26
C ARG A 20 2.93 7.61 -17.57
N SER A 21 2.68 8.42 -16.55
CA SER A 21 2.41 9.86 -16.68
C SER A 21 2.92 10.63 -15.46
N ALA A 22 3.15 11.93 -15.65
CA ALA A 22 3.54 12.82 -14.55
C ALA A 22 2.45 12.94 -13.46
N ALA A 23 1.17 12.80 -13.84
CA ALA A 23 0.07 12.78 -12.87
C ALA A 23 0.17 11.55 -11.96
N GLN A 24 0.40 10.36 -12.52
CA GLN A 24 0.60 9.14 -11.73
C GLN A 24 1.83 9.24 -10.83
N ALA A 25 2.94 9.80 -11.31
CA ALA A 25 4.13 9.99 -10.49
C ALA A 25 3.84 10.89 -9.26
N ARG A 26 3.06 11.96 -9.44
CA ARG A 26 2.62 12.83 -8.33
C ARG A 26 1.69 12.12 -7.37
N ASP A 27 0.74 11.33 -7.87
CA ASP A 27 -0.18 10.57 -7.02
C ASP A 27 0.55 9.49 -6.22
N ASN A 28 1.54 8.81 -6.83
CA ASN A 28 2.41 7.86 -6.14
C ASN A 28 3.21 8.53 -5.03
N ALA A 29 3.80 9.71 -5.30
CA ALA A 29 4.55 10.46 -4.30
C ALA A 29 3.65 10.92 -3.13
N ARG A 30 2.47 11.47 -3.45
CA ARG A 30 1.47 11.89 -2.44
C ARG A 30 0.93 10.74 -1.61
N ALA A 31 0.97 9.50 -2.11
CA ALA A 31 0.57 8.36 -1.30
C ALA A 31 1.44 8.19 -0.04
N GLY A 32 2.68 8.69 -0.05
CA GLY A 32 3.54 8.73 1.14
C GLY A 32 3.09 9.71 2.22
N GLU A 33 2.16 10.62 1.93
CA GLU A 33 1.57 11.55 2.91
C GLU A 33 0.40 10.93 3.68
N ILE A 34 -0.06 9.74 3.28
CA ILE A 34 -1.18 9.05 3.92
C ILE A 34 -0.67 8.31 5.15
N SER A 35 -1.10 8.77 6.33
CA SER A 35 -0.90 8.04 7.59
C SER A 35 -2.11 7.15 7.88
N LEU A 36 -1.91 5.83 7.86
CA LEU A 36 -2.96 4.86 8.20
C LEU A 36 -2.99 4.65 9.71
N SER A 37 -4.20 4.71 10.28
CA SER A 37 -4.42 4.32 11.67
C SER A 37 -4.24 2.82 11.86
N ALA A 38 -4.02 2.39 13.11
CA ALA A 38 -3.95 0.97 13.44
C ALA A 38 -5.24 0.20 13.07
N ALA A 39 -6.40 0.86 13.17
CA ALA A 39 -7.68 0.27 12.79
C ALA A 39 -7.79 0.06 11.27
N GLU A 40 -7.33 1.02 10.47
CA GLU A 40 -7.30 0.89 9.00
C GLU A 40 -6.31 -0.17 8.54
N LEU A 41 -5.12 -0.23 9.15
CA LEU A 41 -4.14 -1.30 8.89
C LEU A 41 -4.75 -2.68 9.18
N THR A 42 -5.37 -2.85 10.35
CA THR A 42 -6.05 -4.09 10.73
C THR A 42 -7.16 -4.47 9.74
N ALA A 43 -7.94 -3.49 9.27
CA ALA A 43 -9.00 -3.72 8.30
C ALA A 43 -8.45 -4.17 6.93
N ILE A 44 -7.34 -3.58 6.48
CA ILE A 44 -6.67 -3.98 5.24
C ILE A 44 -6.08 -5.39 5.37
N ASP A 45 -5.42 -5.69 6.49
CA ASP A 45 -4.81 -7.01 6.73
C ASP A 45 -5.87 -8.13 6.76
N ALA A 46 -7.03 -7.86 7.36
CA ALA A 46 -8.17 -8.79 7.34
C ALA A 46 -8.71 -8.99 5.91
N ALA A 47 -8.80 -7.93 5.10
CA ALA A 47 -9.22 -8.02 3.71
C ALA A 47 -8.22 -8.80 2.85
N VAL A 48 -6.91 -8.58 3.05
CA VAL A 48 -5.83 -9.35 2.40
C VAL A 48 -5.97 -10.83 2.72
N ALA A 49 -6.11 -11.17 4.00
CA ALA A 49 -6.29 -12.55 4.45
C ALA A 49 -7.59 -13.19 3.91
N GLY A 50 -8.65 -12.42 3.71
CA GLY A 50 -9.93 -12.92 3.18
C GLY A 50 -9.99 -13.07 1.66
N HIS A 51 -9.21 -12.29 0.91
CA HIS A 51 -9.35 -12.19 -0.55
C HIS A 51 -8.17 -12.74 -1.35
N LEU A 52 -6.99 -12.89 -0.74
CA LEU A 52 -5.78 -13.32 -1.47
C LEU A 52 -5.37 -14.78 -1.18
N VAL A 53 -6.18 -15.56 -0.46
CA VAL A 53 -5.91 -16.97 -0.08
C VAL A 53 -5.59 -17.87 -1.28
N ALA A 54 -6.08 -17.54 -2.48
CA ALA A 54 -5.92 -18.35 -3.68
C ALA A 54 -4.79 -17.87 -4.62
N ILE A 55 -3.99 -16.87 -4.23
CA ILE A 55 -2.89 -16.35 -5.09
C ILE A 55 -1.63 -17.22 -5.00
N ASP A 56 -1.50 -18.02 -3.94
CA ASP A 56 -0.35 -18.93 -3.73
C ASP A 56 -0.55 -20.32 -4.37
N ALA A 57 -1.58 -20.51 -5.21
CA ALA A 57 -1.92 -21.78 -5.87
C ALA A 57 -1.40 -21.86 -7.32
#